data_AF-A0A2V5SYT8-F1
#
_entry.id   AF-A0A2V5SYT8-F1
#
_cell.length_a   1.000
_cell.length_b   1.000
_cell.length_c   1.000
_cell.angle_alpha   90.00
_cell.angle_beta   90.00
_cell.angle_gamma   90.00
#
_symmetry.space_group_name_H-M   'P 1'
#
loop_
_entity.id
_entity.type
_entity.pdbx_description
1 polymer ?
#
loop_
_entity_poly.entity_id
_entity_poly.type
_entity_poly.pdbx_seq_one_letter_code
_entity_poly.pdbx_strand_id
1 'polypeptide(L)' 'MRVLVITGAGVSAESGIPTFRGKDGYWRNLDPAKLATPTAFQN' A
#
# COMPACT_ATOMS: atom_id res chain seq x y z
N MET A 1 14.54 7.38 27.90
CA MET A 1 14.78 6.59 26.68
C MET A 1 13.79 7.06 25.62
N ARG A 2 14.22 7.26 24.37
CA ARG A 2 13.32 7.67 23.27
C ARG A 2 13.43 6.61 22.18
N VAL A 3 12.30 5.99 21.82
CA VAL A 3 12.22 4.94 20.80
C VAL A 3 11.22 5.39 19.73
N LEU A 4 11.61 5.24 18.46
CA LEU A 4 10.78 5.51 17.29
C LEU A 4 10.65 4.21 16.50
N VAL A 5 9.45 3.95 16.01
CA VAL A 5 9.17 2.82 15.11
C VAL A 5 8.45 3.35 13.88
N ILE A 6 8.87 2.89 12.70
CA ILE A 6 8.21 3.12 11.43
C ILE A 6 7.83 1.76 10.87
N THR A 7 6.59 1.62 10.44
CA THR A 7 6.07 0.39 9.82
C THR A 7 5.66 0.67 8.39
N GLY A 8 5.65 -0.39 7.57
CA GLY A 8 5.08 -0.38 6.23
C GLY A 8 3.97 -1.40 6.11
N ALA A 9 3.37 -1.51 4.92
CA ALA A 9 2.24 -2.40 4.66
C ALA A 9 2.50 -3.88 5.02
N GLY A 10 3.77 -4.32 5.04
CA GLY A 10 4.14 -5.68 5.41
C GLY A 10 3.69 -6.09 6.81
N VAL A 11 3.61 -5.15 7.76
CA VAL A 11 3.14 -5.46 9.13
C VAL A 11 1.69 -5.95 9.16
N SER A 12 0.88 -5.61 8.14
CA SER A 12 -0.53 -5.98 8.05
C SER A 12 -0.79 -7.22 7.19
N ALA A 13 0.23 -7.77 6.53
CA ALA A 13 0.08 -8.92 5.62
C ALA A 13 -0.50 -10.15 6.33
N GLU A 14 -0.01 -10.44 7.54
CA GLU A 14 -0.46 -11.58 8.35
C GLU A 14 -1.87 -11.37 8.94
N SER A 15 -2.37 -10.13 8.93
CA SER A 15 -3.76 -9.81 9.28
C SER A 15 -4.71 -9.92 8.09
N GLY A 16 -4.24 -10.42 6.95
CA GLY A 16 -5.05 -10.61 5.74
C GLY A 16 -5.22 -9.34 4.89
N ILE A 17 -4.44 -8.29 5.14
CA ILE A 17 -4.41 -7.09 4.29
C ILE A 17 -3.23 -7.22 3.32
N PRO A 18 -3.47 -7.39 2.00
CA PRO A 18 -2.41 -7.44 1.01
C PRO A 18 -1.52 -6.19 1.04
N THR A 19 -0.23 -6.39 0.77
CA THR A 19 0.73 -5.30 0.61
C THR A 19 0.49 -4.55 -0.71
N PHE A 20 1.12 -3.39 -0.89
CA PHE A 20 1.05 -2.69 -2.18
C PHE A 20 1.84 -3.41 -3.29
N ARG A 21 2.99 -4.00 -2.95
CA ARG A 21 3.89 -4.73 -3.88
C ARG A 21 4.18 -6.13 -3.35
N GLY A 22 4.59 -7.06 -4.21
CA GLY A 22 4.88 -8.46 -3.86
C GLY A 22 3.96 -9.44 -4.59
N LYS A 23 4.06 -10.74 -4.30
CA LYS A 23 3.31 -11.81 -4.99
C LYS A 23 1.81 -11.52 -5.08
N ASP A 24 1.21 -11.09 -3.97
CA ASP A 24 -0.23 -10.79 -3.85
C ASP A 24 -0.48 -9.28 -3.74
N GLY A 25 0.47 -8.45 -4.18
CA GLY A 25 0.42 -7.01 -3.97
C GLY A 25 -0.61 -6.31 -4.85
N TYR A 26 -1.34 -5.34 -4.29
CA TYR A 26 -2.39 -4.59 -5.00
C TYR A 26 -1.92 -4.02 -6.35
N TRP A 27 -0.71 -3.46 -6.42
CA TRP A 27 -0.21 -2.78 -7.62
C TRP A 27 0.23 -3.71 -8.75
N ARG A 28 0.09 -5.03 -8.59
CA ARG A 28 0.24 -5.96 -9.71
C ARG A 28 -0.97 -5.94 -10.65
N ASN A 29 -2.15 -5.73 -10.08
CA ASN A 29 -3.42 -5.82 -10.80
C ASN A 29 -4.17 -4.47 -10.85
N LEU A 30 -3.81 -3.55 -9.95
CA LEU A 30 -4.39 -2.22 -9.83
C LEU A 30 -3.35 -1.18 -10.22
N ASP A 31 -3.62 -0.38 -11.25
CA ASP A 31 -2.72 0.69 -11.66
C ASP A 31 -2.75 1.85 -10.64
N PRO A 32 -1.66 2.10 -9.88
CA PRO A 32 -1.65 3.15 -8.89
C PRO A 32 -1.80 4.54 -9.50
N ALA A 33 -1.38 4.78 -10.76
CA ALA A 33 -1.52 6.09 -11.39
C ALA A 33 -3.00 6.47 -11.58
N LYS A 34 -3.85 5.46 -11.80
CA LYS A 34 -5.30 5.60 -11.97
C LYS A 34 -6.11 5.55 -10.68
N LEU A 35 -5.48 5.24 -9.55
CA LEU A 35 -6.19 4.96 -8.29
C LEU A 35 -5.65 5.73 -7.09
N ALA A 36 -4.44 6.27 -7.16
CA ALA A 36 -3.73 6.85 -6.03
C ALA A 36 -3.01 8.16 -6.39
N THR A 37 -3.54 8.91 -7.37
CA THR A 37 -3.06 10.25 -7.71
C THR A 37 -4.20 11.26 -7.60
N PRO A 38 -3.93 12.52 -7.23
CA PRO A 38 -5.00 13.53 -7.18
C PRO A 38 -5.77 13.65 -8.49
N THR A 39 -5.06 13.63 -9.63
CA THR A 39 -5.65 13.72 -10.97
C THR A 39 -6.59 12.55 -11.28
N ALA A 40 -6.34 11.35 -10.76
CA ALA A 40 -7.25 10.21 -10.96
C ALA A 40 -8.65 10.40 -10.35
N PHE A 41 -8.80 11.32 -9.40
CA PHE A 41 -10.08 11.61 -8.72
C PHE A 41 -10.71 12.94 -9.16
N GLN A 42 -10.06 13.69 -10.05
CA GLN A 42 -10.58 14.95 -10.56
C GLN A 42 -11.46 14.65 -11.78
N ASN A 43 -12.77 14.92 -11.66
CA ASN A 43 -13.75 14.83 -12.74
C ASN A 43 -13.75 16.09 -13.60
#